data_AF-A0A1Q8SMF0-F1
#
_entry.id   AF-A0A1Q8SMF0-F1
#
_cell.length_a   1.000
_cell.length_b   1.000
_cell.length_c   1.000
_cell.angle_alpha   90.00
_cell.angle_beta   90.00
_cell.angle_gamma   90.00
#
_symmetry.space_group_name_H-M   'P 1'
#
loop_
_entity.id
_entity.type
_entity.pdbx_description
1 polymer ?
#
loop_
_entity_poly.entity_id
_entity_poly.type
_entity_poly.pdbx_seq_one_letter_code
_entity_poly.pdbx_strand_id
1 'polypeptide(L)'
;RIRHWQDSGGERLSPTPWSARSAMLTRYAQAKQQAGMQEKVIVSLLKQWLNIMRGRDAEAATRFMALRRETALPSFLAGLDSDESGHDPSWGHLRPTTIE
;
A
#
# COMPACT_ATOMS: atom_id res chain seq x y z
N ARG A 1 -15.05 11.80 5.80
CA ARG A 1 -15.88 11.83 4.57
C ARG A 1 -17.24 12.50 4.82
N ILE A 2 -18.10 11.98 5.71
CA ILE A 2 -19.41 12.61 6.00
C ILE A 2 -19.25 14.05 6.50
N ARG A 3 -18.40 14.27 7.51
CA ARG A 3 -18.14 15.61 8.05
C ARG A 3 -17.63 16.59 6.99
N HIS A 4 -16.60 16.20 6.23
CA HIS A 4 -16.10 17.04 5.13
C HIS A 4 -17.18 17.36 4.08
N TRP A 5 -18.00 16.38 3.68
CA TRP A 5 -19.09 16.60 2.72
C TRP A 5 -20.13 17.61 3.24
N GLN A 6 -20.46 17.55 4.53
CA GLN A 6 -21.37 18.50 5.17
C GLN A 6 -20.75 19.91 5.23
N ASP A 7 -19.46 20.00 5.56
CA ASP A 7 -18.76 21.28 5.72
C ASP A 7 -18.47 21.97 4.37
N SER A 8 -18.22 21.21 3.30
CA SER A 8 -17.93 21.72 1.97
C SER A 8 -19.17 21.94 1.09
N GLY A 9 -20.38 21.70 1.62
CA GLY A 9 -21.62 21.84 0.87
C GLY A 9 -21.77 20.81 -0.26
N GLY A 10 -21.08 19.67 -0.17
CA GLY A 10 -21.27 18.55 -1.09
C GLY A 10 -20.02 17.99 -1.75
N GLU A 11 -18.83 18.53 -1.47
CA GLU A 11 -17.61 18.02 -2.11
C GLU A 11 -17.25 16.62 -1.60
N ARG A 12 -16.89 15.76 -2.55
CA ARG A 12 -16.36 14.42 -2.26
C ARG A 12 -14.86 14.51 -2.08
N LEU A 13 -14.37 14.07 -0.92
CA LEU A 13 -12.93 13.85 -0.71
C LEU A 13 -12.39 12.89 -1.75
N SER A 14 -11.25 13.26 -2.34
CA SER A 14 -10.46 12.38 -3.17
C SER A 14 -10.19 11.03 -2.47
N PRO A 15 -9.99 9.96 -3.24
CA PRO A 15 -9.50 8.70 -2.70
C PRO A 15 -8.25 8.95 -1.85
N THR A 16 -8.17 8.36 -0.66
CA THR A 16 -6.96 8.45 0.15
C THR A 16 -5.83 7.77 -0.63
N PRO A 17 -4.74 8.49 -0.96
CA PRO A 17 -3.62 7.89 -1.67
C PRO A 17 -2.97 6.82 -0.81
N TRP A 18 -2.34 5.85 -1.43
CA TRP A 18 -1.67 4.77 -0.70
C TRP A 18 -0.58 5.28 0.23
N SER A 19 0.20 6.28 -0.17
CA SER A 19 1.23 6.91 0.66
C SER A 19 0.70 7.40 2.03
N ALA A 20 -0.53 7.91 2.08
CA ALA A 20 -1.15 8.31 3.35
C ALA A 20 -1.52 7.09 4.21
N ARG A 21 -1.91 5.96 3.58
CA ARG A 21 -2.21 4.71 4.29
C ARG A 21 -0.94 4.00 4.76
N SER A 22 0.10 3.93 3.93
CA SER A 22 1.39 3.35 4.30
C SER A 22 2.00 4.12 5.47
N ALA A 23 1.99 5.46 5.43
CA ALA A 23 2.44 6.29 6.53
C ALA A 23 1.69 6.02 7.84
N MET A 24 0.37 5.78 7.78
CA MET A 24 -0.42 5.43 8.96
C MET A 24 -0.02 4.06 9.53
N LEU A 25 0.18 3.06 8.66
CA LEU A 25 0.61 1.72 9.06
C LEU A 25 2.03 1.72 9.66
N THR A 26 2.95 2.49 9.08
CA THR A 26 4.31 2.66 9.58
C THR A 26 4.32 3.32 10.95
N ARG A 27 3.55 4.40 11.15
CA ARG A 27 3.40 5.05 12.47
C ARG A 27 2.78 4.11 13.51
N TYR A 28 1.78 3.32 13.11
CA TYR A 28 1.20 2.30 13.99
C TYR A 28 2.24 1.26 14.41
N ALA A 29 3.04 0.74 13.47
CA ALA A 29 4.09 -0.23 13.77
C ALA A 29 5.14 0.32 14.74
N GLN A 30 5.60 1.57 14.52
CA GLN A 30 6.53 2.26 15.41
C GLN A 30 5.97 2.40 16.83
N ALA A 31 4.71 2.84 16.96
CA ALA A 31 4.06 2.96 18.26
C ALA A 31 3.95 1.60 18.99
N LYS A 32 3.74 0.50 18.25
CA LYS A 32 3.72 -0.85 18.83
C LYS A 32 5.11 -1.36 19.22
N GLN A 33 6.14 -1.07 18.43
CA GLN A 33 7.53 -1.37 18.81
C GLN A 33 7.92 -0.63 20.09
N GLN A 34 7.60 0.66 20.19
CA GLN A 34 7.85 1.47 21.39
C GLN A 34 7.12 0.94 22.62
N ALA A 35 5.94 0.34 22.44
CA ALA A 35 5.19 -0.33 23.50
C ALA A 35 5.74 -1.74 23.85
N GLY A 36 6.86 -2.17 23.27
CA GLY A 36 7.49 -3.47 23.55
C GLY A 36 6.84 -4.67 22.87
N MET A 37 6.00 -4.45 21.85
CA MET A 37 5.35 -5.55 21.12
C MET A 37 6.35 -6.29 20.21
N GLN A 38 6.25 -7.63 20.18
CA GLN A 38 7.09 -8.46 19.32
C GLN A 38 6.81 -8.19 17.83
N GLU A 39 7.87 -8.08 17.03
CA GLU A 39 7.79 -7.73 15.60
C GLU A 39 6.87 -8.66 14.80
N LYS A 40 6.93 -9.97 15.04
CA LYS A 40 6.06 -10.94 14.36
C LYS A 40 4.56 -10.67 14.60
N VAL A 41 4.21 -10.16 15.78
CA VAL A 41 2.82 -9.79 16.12
C VAL A 41 2.44 -8.53 15.35
N ILE A 42 3.32 -7.53 15.30
CA ILE A 42 3.13 -6.31 14.52
C ILE A 42 2.93 -6.66 13.03
N VAL A 43 3.80 -7.49 12.45
CA VAL A 43 3.68 -7.95 11.05
C VAL A 43 2.35 -8.67 10.82
N SER A 44 1.91 -9.52 11.76
CA SER A 44 0.63 -10.21 11.66
C SER A 44 -0.56 -9.24 11.66
N LEU A 45 -0.51 -8.20 12.50
CA LEU A 45 -1.51 -7.13 12.53
C LEU A 45 -1.51 -6.32 11.23
N LEU A 46 -0.34 -5.95 10.73
CA LEU A 46 -0.24 -5.22 9.46
C LEU A 46 -0.81 -6.05 8.30
N LYS A 47 -0.52 -7.36 8.24
CA LYS A 47 -1.12 -8.28 7.27
C LYS A 47 -2.63 -8.37 7.42
N GLN A 48 -3.15 -8.37 8.64
CA GLN A 48 -4.59 -8.33 8.90
C GLN A 48 -5.23 -7.06 8.33
N TRP A 49 -4.59 -5.91 8.53
CA TRP A 49 -5.04 -4.63 7.96
C TRP A 49 -5.02 -4.65 6.43
N LEU A 50 -3.94 -5.14 5.81
CA LEU A 50 -3.88 -5.30 4.35
C LEU A 50 -5.00 -6.22 3.83
N ASN A 51 -5.27 -7.31 4.54
CA ASN A 51 -6.34 -8.25 4.18
C ASN A 51 -7.74 -7.61 4.28
N ILE A 52 -7.97 -6.69 5.22
CA ILE A 52 -9.22 -5.92 5.31
C ILE A 52 -9.33 -4.92 4.16
N MET A 53 -8.24 -4.25 3.80
CA MET A 53 -8.22 -3.21 2.76
C MET A 53 -8.33 -3.76 1.34
N ARG A 54 -7.67 -4.89 1.03
CA ARG A 54 -7.57 -5.44 -0.34
C ARG A 54 -8.92 -5.72 -1.01
N GLY A 55 -10.00 -5.89 -0.24
CA GLY A 55 -11.34 -6.09 -0.81
C GLY A 55 -11.92 -4.85 -1.49
N ARG A 56 -11.33 -3.67 -1.28
CA ARG A 56 -11.89 -2.37 -1.73
C ARG A 56 -10.83 -1.46 -2.37
N ASP A 57 -9.58 -1.88 -2.36
CA ASP A 57 -8.43 -1.07 -2.75
C ASP A 57 -7.44 -1.94 -3.53
N ALA A 58 -7.29 -1.65 -4.82
CA ALA A 58 -6.46 -2.43 -5.72
C ALA A 58 -4.97 -2.34 -5.34
N GLU A 59 -4.52 -1.17 -4.89
CA GLU A 59 -3.13 -1.02 -4.45
C GLU A 59 -2.87 -1.86 -3.19
N ALA A 60 -3.77 -1.85 -2.21
CA ALA A 60 -3.68 -2.74 -1.06
C ALA A 60 -3.63 -4.23 -1.46
N ALA A 61 -4.35 -4.63 -2.50
CA ALA A 61 -4.29 -5.99 -3.02
C ALA A 61 -2.92 -6.32 -3.63
N THR A 62 -2.36 -5.42 -4.44
CA THR A 62 -0.99 -5.53 -4.99
C THR A 62 0.04 -5.65 -3.88
N ARG A 63 0.01 -4.74 -2.90
CA ARG A 63 0.94 -4.76 -1.76
C ARG A 63 0.80 -6.00 -0.91
N PHE A 64 -0.43 -6.46 -0.66
CA PHE A 64 -0.66 -7.70 0.07
C PHE A 64 -0.04 -8.90 -0.67
N MET A 65 -0.19 -8.98 -1.99
CA MET A 65 0.39 -10.08 -2.77
C MET A 65 1.91 -10.08 -2.71
N ALA A 66 2.55 -8.90 -2.82
CA ALA A 66 4.00 -8.74 -2.71
C ALA A 66 4.52 -9.11 -1.31
N LEU A 67 3.84 -8.67 -0.26
CA LEU A 67 4.32 -8.76 1.13
C LEU A 67 3.87 -10.01 1.89
N ARG A 68 3.02 -10.87 1.30
CA ARG A 68 2.42 -12.01 2.02
C ARG A 68 3.45 -12.95 2.67
N ARG A 69 4.62 -13.12 2.04
CA ARG A 69 5.71 -13.99 2.50
C ARG A 69 6.72 -13.28 3.40
N GLU A 70 6.68 -11.96 3.46
CA GLU A 70 7.61 -11.19 4.28
C GLU A 70 7.30 -11.37 5.77
N THR A 71 8.34 -11.56 6.58
CA THR A 71 8.23 -11.85 8.02
C THR A 71 9.03 -10.89 8.88
N ALA A 72 10.05 -10.24 8.32
CA ALA A 72 10.81 -9.21 9.00
C ALA A 72 10.06 -7.88 8.95
N LEU A 73 9.90 -7.23 10.10
CA LEU A 73 9.19 -5.95 10.18
C LEU A 73 9.86 -4.84 9.36
N PRO A 74 11.20 -4.65 9.38
CA PRO A 74 11.85 -3.62 8.57
C PRO A 74 11.60 -3.82 7.06
N SER A 75 11.75 -5.05 6.55
CA SER A 75 11.49 -5.40 5.15
C SER A 75 10.02 -5.22 4.79
N PHE A 76 9.10 -5.57 5.70
CA PHE A 76 7.66 -5.39 5.50
C PHE A 76 7.31 -3.90 5.35
N LEU A 77 7.85 -3.05 6.23
CA LEU A 77 7.60 -1.60 6.18
C LEU A 77 8.20 -0.96 4.93
N ALA A 78 9.42 -1.32 4.55
CA ALA A 78 10.03 -0.85 3.31
C ALA A 78 9.17 -1.17 2.08
N GLY A 79 8.63 -2.40 2.01
CA GLY A 79 7.78 -2.81 0.90
C GLY A 79 6.37 -2.19 0.90
N LEU A 80 5.89 -1.63 2.02
CA LEU A 80 4.68 -0.80 2.04
C LEU A 80 4.91 0.52 1.31
N ASP A 81 6.13 1.06 1.35
CA ASP A 81 6.48 2.37 0.77
C ASP A 81 7.13 2.28 -0.62
N SER A 82 7.54 1.09 -1.08
CA SER A 82 8.15 0.92 -2.41
C SER A 82 7.23 1.41 -3.55
N ASP A 83 7.72 2.21 -4.49
CA ASP A 83 6.88 2.74 -5.59
C ASP A 83 6.67 1.74 -6.75
N GLU A 84 6.77 0.43 -6.47
CA GLU A 84 6.67 -0.65 -7.47
C GLU A 84 5.20 -0.91 -7.90
N SER A 85 4.42 0.16 -8.05
CA SER A 85 3.15 0.16 -8.79
C SER A 85 3.40 0.70 -10.20
N GLY A 86 4.33 0.10 -10.94
CA GLY A 86 4.64 0.55 -12.30
C GLY A 86 5.97 0.09 -12.90
N HIS A 87 6.38 -1.17 -12.75
CA HIS A 87 7.24 -1.73 -13.81
C HIS A 87 6.32 -2.17 -14.96
N ASP A 88 6.08 -1.23 -15.87
CA ASP A 88 5.77 -1.54 -17.25
C ASP A 88 6.88 -2.47 -17.78
N PRO A 89 6.61 -3.74 -18.13
CA PRO A 89 7.56 -4.47 -18.95
C PRO A 89 7.54 -3.74 -20.29
N SER A 90 8.49 -2.82 -20.49
CA SER A 90 8.75 -2.13 -21.74
C SER A 90 8.92 -3.15 -22.87
N TRP A 91 7.81 -3.63 -23.42
CA TRP A 91 7.71 -4.26 -24.73
C TRP A 91 7.73 -3.13 -25.77
N GLY A 92 8.85 -2.40 -25.78
CA GLY A 92 9.07 -1.18 -26.55
C GLY A 92 10.00 -1.36 -27.76
N HIS A 93 10.27 -2.58 -28.19
CA HIS A 93 10.97 -2.86 -29.46
C HIS A 93 10.20 -3.84 -30.34
N LEU A 94 8.98 -3.46 -30.70
CA LEU A 94 8.42 -3.83 -31.99
C LEU A 94 8.03 -2.54 -32.70
N ARG A 95 8.91 -2.10 -33.60
CA ARG A 95 8.54 -1.17 -34.67
C ARG A 95 8.65 -1.90 -36.02
N PRO A 96 7.84 -1.46 -37.00
CA PRO A 96 7.34 -2.30 -38.07
C PRO A 96 8.30 -2.40 -39.26
N THR A 97 8.03 -3.42 -40.07
CA THR A 97 8.54 -3.67 -41.42
C THR A 97 8.67 -2.40 -42.27
N THR A 98 9.86 -2.17 -42.83
CA THR A 98 10.00 -1.53 -44.15
C THR A 98 10.58 -2.57 -45.09
N ILE A 99 9.78 -2.88 -46.11
CA ILE A 99 10.18 -3.55 -47.35
C ILE A 99 10.97 -2.52 -48.16
N GLU A 100 12.18 -2.88 -48.58
CA GLU A 100 12.74 -2.54 -49.90
C GLU A 100 13.45 -3.77 -50.46
#